data_AF-A0A7C7FQN5-F1
#
_entry.id   AF-A0A7C7FQN5-F1
#
_cell.length_a   1.000
_cell.length_b   1.000
_cell.length_c   1.000
_cell.angle_alpha   90.00
_cell.angle_beta   90.00
_cell.angle_gamma   90.00
#
_symmetry.space_group_name_H-M   'P 1'
#
loop_
_entity.id
_entity.type
_entity.pdbx_description
1 polymer ?
#
loop_
_entity_poly.entity_id
_entity_poly.type
_entity_poly.pdbx_seq_one_letter_code
_entity_poly.pdbx_strand_id
1 'polypeptide(L)'
;MARKKKILIHSNHCKAFTGFGKHKKNLLKYLHKTGKYEIVEVSNAKHKDEVSNMPWKAVGSLPSNKKLLMEISKDATRQRDAGYGHELINEIIAEEKPDIYLGVEDIWAFSGFTSRSWWDKIHSIIHTTLDSVPLLPEAIQAAPKIKHYFVWASFAQRELERVGHTHIKTVRGSLETKNFFKIKDEARELLREKFHLTKNFVVGFVFRNQLRKSVPNLLEGFKKFKAAHPNSNPKLLLHTHWGEGWDIPTLIKEKNLDNSDIVTTYFCGKCQQYAVQSFTGQALECPHCFTKGSFYTTNIKAGVLEGQLNEIYNLMDVYCHPFTSGGQEIPIQEAKLTELITLVTNYSCGEDSCVPESGGLPLEWAEYREPGTQFIKASTSATSICDQLKKVYEMSPSERAAQGKLARQFVIDNYSIEVVGKFFEDLFDELPLVNWDDIDLSPDTLEKRNPDYISSGEVGDSEWLLDIYKNILRMDIDETDNGYKYWMNEFVKGKKRPEILHYFIQTAKKENVELFKKSLKEQIDGARPNKRIAYVMPEHEEDVFMSLGVVRSLKQLYPDHDIYFFTFEKHFQLIDECEDIHKMCEFSDEMDDCFYFEGKADEEGVFDMAFLPWLETKRALNYTRHGRDRVQFGLT
;
A
#
# COMPACT_ATOMS: atom_id res chain seq x y z
N MET A 1 4.68 -29.26 20.47
CA MET A 1 4.53 -27.86 20.96
C MET A 1 3.16 -27.36 20.56
N ALA A 2 2.56 -26.41 21.28
CA ALA A 2 1.34 -25.77 20.79
C ALA A 2 1.62 -24.98 19.50
N ARG A 3 0.66 -24.96 18.56
CA ARG A 3 0.73 -24.13 17.35
C ARG A 3 0.84 -22.66 17.77
N LYS A 4 1.85 -21.94 17.25
CA LYS A 4 1.92 -20.49 17.39
C LYS A 4 0.85 -19.86 16.50
N LYS A 5 0.24 -18.77 16.98
CA LYS A 5 -0.69 -17.97 16.19
C LYS A 5 0.08 -17.29 15.04
N LYS A 6 -0.41 -17.42 13.81
CA LYS A 6 0.19 -16.83 12.62
C LYS A 6 -0.42 -15.47 12.32
N ILE A 7 0.42 -14.46 12.22
CA ILE A 7 0.04 -13.06 12.00
C ILE A 7 0.56 -12.60 10.64
N LEU A 8 -0.34 -12.23 9.75
CA LEU A 8 -0.02 -11.61 8.45
C LEU A 8 -0.20 -10.09 8.57
N ILE A 9 0.85 -9.32 8.33
CA ILE A 9 0.82 -7.85 8.37
C ILE A 9 1.07 -7.27 6.98
N HIS A 10 0.06 -6.60 6.42
CA HIS A 10 -0.01 -6.12 5.04
C HIS A 10 0.12 -4.59 4.98
N SER A 11 1.18 -4.08 4.33
CA SER A 11 1.48 -2.65 4.18
C SER A 11 2.68 -2.42 3.24
N ASN A 12 3.07 -1.16 2.98
CA ASN A 12 4.39 -0.84 2.40
C ASN A 12 5.51 -1.65 3.06
N HIS A 13 6.51 -2.09 2.28
CA HIS A 13 7.66 -2.83 2.80
C HIS A 13 8.32 -2.13 4.00
N CYS A 14 8.69 -2.89 5.04
CA CYS A 14 9.19 -2.33 6.31
C CYS A 14 10.53 -1.56 6.20
N LYS A 15 11.29 -1.75 5.11
CA LYS A 15 12.51 -0.96 4.82
C LYS A 15 12.22 0.32 4.02
N ALA A 16 10.96 0.59 3.62
CA ALA A 16 10.60 1.81 2.91
C ALA A 16 10.60 3.04 3.84
N PHE A 17 11.09 4.18 3.34
CA PHE A 17 11.10 5.45 4.06
C PHE A 17 9.73 6.17 4.02
N THR A 18 8.66 5.46 4.40
CA THR A 18 7.28 5.98 4.52
C THR A 18 6.79 5.87 5.97
N GLY A 19 5.69 6.56 6.29
CA GLY A 19 5.09 6.50 7.63
C GLY A 19 4.61 5.09 8.00
N PHE A 20 3.85 4.44 7.10
CA PHE A 20 3.41 3.06 7.30
C PHE A 20 4.56 2.06 7.28
N GLY A 21 5.57 2.23 6.41
CA GLY A 21 6.78 1.40 6.41
C GLY A 21 7.52 1.45 7.76
N LYS A 22 7.69 2.67 8.33
CA LYS A 22 8.27 2.86 9.67
C LYS A 22 7.40 2.25 10.78
N HIS A 23 6.08 2.42 10.73
CA HIS A 23 5.17 1.79 11.69
C HIS A 23 5.20 0.25 11.60
N LYS A 24 5.05 -0.34 10.41
CA LYS A 24 5.11 -1.80 10.22
C LYS A 24 6.46 -2.36 10.68
N LYS A 25 7.59 -1.70 10.38
CA LYS A 25 8.92 -2.08 10.90
C LYS A 25 8.97 -2.13 12.42
N ASN A 26 8.39 -1.13 13.08
CA ASN A 26 8.37 -1.03 14.54
C ASN A 26 7.48 -2.12 15.16
N LEU A 27 6.29 -2.36 14.61
CA LEU A 27 5.38 -3.41 15.06
C LEU A 27 5.98 -4.82 14.84
N LEU A 28 6.53 -5.10 13.66
CA LEU A 28 7.22 -6.36 13.36
C LEU A 28 8.41 -6.60 14.30
N LYS A 29 9.25 -5.58 14.56
CA LYS A 29 10.35 -5.66 15.55
C LYS A 29 9.83 -6.05 16.95
N TYR A 30 8.73 -5.46 17.39
CA TYR A 30 8.13 -5.72 18.69
C TYR A 30 7.64 -7.17 18.79
N LEU A 31 6.74 -7.56 17.88
CA LEU A 31 6.12 -8.88 17.86
C LEU A 31 7.16 -10.00 17.69
N HIS A 32 8.16 -9.81 16.82
CA HIS A 32 9.26 -10.76 16.65
C HIS A 32 10.07 -10.94 17.94
N LYS A 33 10.30 -9.86 18.70
CA LYS A 33 11.03 -9.93 19.98
C LYS A 33 10.27 -10.70 21.06
N THR A 34 8.93 -10.75 21.03
CA THR A 34 8.15 -11.57 21.98
C THR A 34 8.38 -13.08 21.80
N GLY A 35 8.71 -13.51 20.58
CA GLY A 35 8.81 -14.93 20.22
C GLY A 35 7.49 -15.71 20.24
N LYS A 36 6.34 -15.06 20.54
CA LYS A 36 5.02 -15.71 20.69
C LYS A 36 4.43 -16.21 19.37
N TYR A 37 4.68 -15.49 18.27
CA TYR A 37 3.94 -15.63 17.01
C TYR A 37 4.79 -16.22 15.89
N GLU A 38 4.11 -16.74 14.86
CA GLU A 38 4.66 -16.87 13.51
C GLU A 38 4.27 -15.62 12.72
N ILE A 39 5.23 -14.95 12.06
CA ILE A 39 5.02 -13.62 11.48
C ILE A 39 5.29 -13.67 9.98
N VAL A 40 4.32 -13.16 9.21
CA VAL A 40 4.42 -12.96 7.76
C VAL A 40 4.23 -11.49 7.44
N GLU A 41 5.23 -10.88 6.80
CA GLU A 41 5.14 -9.53 6.24
C GLU A 41 4.69 -9.60 4.78
N VAL A 42 3.51 -9.05 4.45
CA VAL A 42 3.16 -8.77 3.05
C VAL A 42 3.60 -7.35 2.70
N SER A 43 4.31 -7.20 1.59
CA SER A 43 4.99 -5.98 1.17
C SER A 43 4.39 -5.40 -0.11
N ASN A 44 3.68 -4.29 0.03
CA ASN A 44 3.06 -3.56 -1.07
C ASN A 44 4.11 -3.08 -2.09
N ALA A 45 3.74 -3.11 -3.37
CA ALA A 45 4.57 -2.72 -4.51
C ALA A 45 5.96 -3.43 -4.58
N LYS A 46 6.01 -4.72 -4.18
CA LYS A 46 7.19 -5.59 -4.29
C LYS A 46 6.83 -6.89 -4.97
N HIS A 47 7.71 -7.41 -5.84
CA HIS A 47 7.50 -8.73 -6.45
C HIS A 47 7.62 -9.83 -5.39
N LYS A 48 6.87 -10.94 -5.55
CA LYS A 48 6.73 -12.03 -4.55
C LYS A 48 8.05 -12.39 -3.85
N ASP A 49 9.13 -12.50 -4.64
CA ASP A 49 10.45 -12.97 -4.22
C ASP A 49 11.47 -11.86 -3.87
N GLU A 50 11.12 -10.58 -4.03
CA GLU A 50 12.06 -9.44 -3.91
C GLU A 50 12.44 -9.09 -2.46
N VAL A 51 11.71 -9.62 -1.46
CA VAL A 51 11.73 -9.14 -0.06
C VAL A 51 12.46 -10.08 0.91
N SER A 52 13.47 -10.79 0.42
CA SER A 52 14.33 -11.66 1.22
C SER A 52 15.16 -10.90 2.29
N ASN A 53 15.81 -11.66 3.17
CA ASN A 53 16.69 -11.14 4.24
C ASN A 53 15.94 -10.28 5.30
N MET A 54 14.91 -10.89 5.88
CA MET A 54 14.18 -10.41 7.06
C MET A 54 14.24 -11.47 8.18
N PRO A 55 14.13 -11.09 9.47
CA PRO A 55 14.08 -12.07 10.59
C PRO A 55 12.78 -12.89 10.62
N TRP A 56 11.76 -12.45 9.91
CA TRP A 56 10.45 -13.08 9.72
C TRP A 56 10.22 -13.41 8.24
N LYS A 57 9.21 -14.22 7.93
CA LYS A 57 8.83 -14.48 6.54
C LYS A 57 8.32 -13.19 5.90
N ALA A 58 8.76 -12.88 4.69
CA ALA A 58 8.30 -11.71 3.94
C ALA A 58 7.97 -12.13 2.51
N VAL A 59 6.86 -11.60 1.99
CA VAL A 59 6.31 -11.90 0.65
C VAL A 59 5.92 -10.60 -0.04
N GLY A 60 6.29 -10.44 -1.31
CA GLY A 60 5.87 -9.30 -2.12
C GLY A 60 4.44 -9.47 -2.64
N SER A 61 3.71 -8.36 -2.76
CA SER A 61 2.30 -8.36 -3.17
C SER A 61 2.07 -8.26 -4.69
N LEU A 62 3.12 -8.10 -5.50
CA LEU A 62 3.06 -8.03 -6.97
C LEU A 62 3.50 -9.36 -7.61
N PRO A 63 2.87 -9.76 -8.73
CA PRO A 63 3.32 -10.90 -9.51
C PRO A 63 4.71 -10.65 -10.11
N SER A 64 5.48 -11.74 -10.30
CA SER A 64 6.78 -11.72 -10.99
C SER A 64 6.63 -11.85 -12.53
N ASN A 65 5.46 -12.27 -13.01
CA ASN A 65 5.18 -12.50 -14.44
C ASN A 65 5.08 -11.18 -15.25
N LYS A 66 5.95 -11.03 -16.25
CA LYS A 66 6.04 -9.82 -17.09
C LYS A 66 4.83 -9.57 -17.99
N LYS A 67 4.15 -10.60 -18.51
CA LYS A 67 2.94 -10.46 -19.36
C LYS A 67 1.80 -9.90 -18.50
N LEU A 68 1.59 -10.49 -17.32
CA LEU A 68 0.59 -10.04 -16.35
C LEU A 68 0.86 -8.60 -15.88
N LEU A 69 2.11 -8.23 -15.60
CA LEU A 69 2.48 -6.85 -15.25
C LEU A 69 2.19 -5.85 -16.39
N MET A 70 2.43 -6.24 -17.66
CA MET A 70 2.06 -5.41 -18.81
C MET A 70 0.53 -5.25 -18.93
N GLU A 71 -0.25 -6.29 -18.66
CA GLU A 71 -1.71 -6.22 -18.65
C GLU A 71 -2.26 -5.36 -17.51
N ILE A 72 -1.74 -5.52 -16.29
CA ILE A 72 -2.02 -4.64 -15.15
C ILE A 72 -1.76 -3.17 -15.52
N SER A 73 -0.64 -2.88 -16.20
CA SER A 73 -0.29 -1.50 -16.58
C SER A 73 -1.19 -0.84 -17.63
N LYS A 74 -2.10 -1.58 -18.28
CA LYS A 74 -3.07 -1.02 -19.24
C LYS A 74 -4.25 -0.30 -18.55
N ASP A 75 -4.51 -0.62 -17.28
CA ASP A 75 -5.57 0.00 -16.47
C ASP A 75 -4.93 0.66 -15.24
N ALA A 76 -5.02 1.98 -15.15
CA ALA A 76 -4.45 2.76 -14.06
C ALA A 76 -5.06 2.42 -12.68
N THR A 77 -6.32 1.97 -12.65
CA THR A 77 -7.01 1.51 -11.43
C THR A 77 -6.42 0.19 -10.97
N ARG A 78 -6.39 -0.81 -11.87
CA ARG A 78 -5.77 -2.12 -11.58
C ARG A 78 -4.29 -1.98 -11.22
N GLN A 79 -3.54 -1.10 -11.90
CA GLN A 79 -2.14 -0.84 -11.58
C GLN A 79 -1.95 -0.27 -10.16
N ARG A 80 -2.81 0.67 -9.75
CA ARG A 80 -2.81 1.22 -8.39
C ARG A 80 -3.13 0.12 -7.38
N ASP A 81 -4.19 -0.64 -7.62
CA ASP A 81 -4.72 -1.65 -6.70
C ASP A 81 -3.77 -2.85 -6.56
N ALA A 82 -3.09 -3.25 -7.65
CA ALA A 82 -1.96 -4.18 -7.62
C ALA A 82 -0.81 -3.66 -6.75
N GLY A 83 -0.54 -2.35 -6.77
CA GLY A 83 0.38 -1.68 -5.86
C GLY A 83 0.04 -1.89 -4.39
N TYR A 84 -1.25 -1.99 -4.05
CA TYR A 84 -1.80 -2.32 -2.72
C TYR A 84 -2.07 -3.81 -2.52
N GLY A 85 -1.53 -4.67 -3.37
CA GLY A 85 -1.54 -6.13 -3.20
C GLY A 85 -2.81 -6.86 -3.60
N HIS A 86 -3.76 -6.20 -4.27
CA HIS A 86 -5.04 -6.81 -4.66
C HIS A 86 -4.91 -8.05 -5.55
N GLU A 87 -3.84 -8.15 -6.33
CA GLU A 87 -3.60 -9.27 -7.27
C GLU A 87 -3.26 -10.58 -6.52
N LEU A 88 -2.35 -10.54 -5.53
CA LEU A 88 -1.82 -11.75 -4.89
C LEU A 88 -2.40 -12.03 -3.49
N ILE A 89 -3.12 -11.09 -2.85
CA ILE A 89 -3.50 -11.26 -1.44
C ILE A 89 -4.32 -12.53 -1.17
N ASN A 90 -5.20 -12.94 -2.09
CA ASN A 90 -6.01 -14.16 -1.91
C ASN A 90 -5.16 -15.43 -1.95
N GLU A 91 -4.19 -15.50 -2.87
CA GLU A 91 -3.20 -16.57 -2.97
C GLU A 91 -2.35 -16.63 -1.70
N ILE A 92 -1.82 -15.49 -1.24
CA ILE A 92 -1.01 -15.40 -0.02
C ILE A 92 -1.81 -15.83 1.21
N ILE A 93 -3.09 -15.47 1.32
CA ILE A 93 -3.95 -15.91 2.43
C ILE A 93 -4.14 -17.44 2.41
N ALA A 94 -4.37 -18.03 1.24
CA ALA A 94 -4.55 -19.47 1.06
C ALA A 94 -3.26 -20.29 1.29
N GLU A 95 -2.11 -19.75 0.85
CA GLU A 95 -0.77 -20.33 1.08
C GLU A 95 -0.34 -20.23 2.55
N GLU A 96 -0.47 -19.06 3.16
CA GLU A 96 0.05 -18.82 4.51
C GLU A 96 -0.86 -19.37 5.60
N LYS A 97 -2.18 -19.35 5.38
CA LYS A 97 -3.19 -19.73 6.37
C LYS A 97 -3.04 -19.00 7.72
N PRO A 98 -3.10 -17.65 7.74
CA PRO A 98 -2.93 -16.88 8.98
C PRO A 98 -4.13 -17.02 9.92
N ASP A 99 -3.89 -16.86 11.22
CA ASP A 99 -4.97 -16.68 12.20
C ASP A 99 -5.48 -15.24 12.22
N ILE A 100 -4.58 -14.27 11.98
CA ILE A 100 -4.87 -12.84 12.01
C ILE A 100 -4.34 -12.19 10.72
N TYR A 101 -5.20 -11.42 10.06
CA TYR A 101 -4.83 -10.47 9.01
C TYR A 101 -4.88 -9.05 9.58
N LEU A 102 -3.77 -8.31 9.49
CA LEU A 102 -3.68 -6.89 9.83
C LEU A 102 -3.32 -6.08 8.58
N GLY A 103 -4.29 -5.34 8.04
CA GLY A 103 -4.07 -4.33 7.00
C GLY A 103 -3.68 -2.98 7.62
N VAL A 104 -2.56 -2.41 7.20
CA VAL A 104 -2.07 -1.09 7.60
C VAL A 104 -1.76 -0.25 6.36
N GLU A 105 -2.61 0.71 6.02
CA GLU A 105 -2.46 1.69 4.92
C GLU A 105 -3.57 2.75 5.07
N ASP A 106 -3.67 3.72 4.16
CA ASP A 106 -4.92 4.47 3.98
C ASP A 106 -6.09 3.53 3.58
N ILE A 107 -7.32 3.86 3.99
CA ILE A 107 -8.48 2.96 3.88
C ILE A 107 -8.78 2.47 2.46
N TRP A 108 -8.54 3.31 1.47
CA TRP A 108 -8.78 3.05 0.04
C TRP A 108 -7.77 2.06 -0.56
N ALA A 109 -6.70 1.72 0.16
CA ALA A 109 -5.85 0.57 -0.18
C ALA A 109 -6.58 -0.77 0.00
N PHE A 110 -7.65 -0.80 0.82
CA PHE A 110 -8.41 -2.00 1.18
C PHE A 110 -9.79 -2.05 0.51
N SER A 111 -10.00 -1.31 -0.59
CA SER A 111 -11.23 -1.37 -1.38
C SER A 111 -11.60 -2.81 -1.75
N GLY A 112 -12.82 -3.24 -1.44
CA GLY A 112 -13.28 -4.61 -1.70
C GLY A 112 -12.58 -5.72 -0.89
N PHE A 113 -11.78 -5.41 0.15
CA PHE A 113 -11.22 -6.44 1.03
C PHE A 113 -12.28 -7.06 1.94
N THR A 114 -13.25 -6.27 2.40
CA THR A 114 -14.38 -6.71 3.24
C THR A 114 -15.38 -7.63 2.52
N SER A 115 -15.17 -7.91 1.23
CA SER A 115 -15.95 -8.85 0.41
C SER A 115 -15.13 -10.07 -0.06
N ARG A 116 -13.89 -10.25 0.41
CA ARG A 116 -13.09 -11.44 0.05
C ARG A 116 -13.61 -12.67 0.78
N SER A 117 -13.56 -13.83 0.13
CA SER A 117 -14.08 -15.12 0.64
C SER A 117 -13.46 -15.59 1.96
N TRP A 118 -12.31 -15.05 2.34
CA TRP A 118 -11.59 -15.31 3.59
C TRP A 118 -11.86 -14.28 4.70
N TRP A 119 -12.42 -13.10 4.37
CA TRP A 119 -12.43 -11.93 5.25
C TRP A 119 -13.03 -12.19 6.63
N ASP A 120 -14.25 -12.76 6.66
CA ASP A 120 -14.97 -13.08 7.89
C ASP A 120 -14.65 -14.47 8.47
N LYS A 121 -13.88 -15.29 7.73
CA LYS A 121 -13.43 -16.62 8.17
C LYS A 121 -12.19 -16.55 9.07
N ILE A 122 -11.48 -15.42 9.07
CA ILE A 122 -10.29 -15.16 9.91
C ILE A 122 -10.45 -13.87 10.72
N HIS A 123 -9.52 -13.59 11.63
CA HIS A 123 -9.53 -12.32 12.38
C HIS A 123 -8.93 -11.19 11.52
N SER A 124 -9.80 -10.53 10.75
CA SER A 124 -9.42 -9.40 9.89
C SER A 124 -9.49 -8.06 10.63
N ILE A 125 -8.37 -7.33 10.60
CA ILE A 125 -8.13 -6.08 11.33
C ILE A 125 -7.66 -5.01 10.35
N ILE A 126 -8.18 -3.78 10.47
CA ILE A 126 -7.71 -2.61 9.70
C ILE A 126 -7.16 -1.56 10.66
N HIS A 127 -5.99 -1.01 10.35
CA HIS A 127 -5.36 0.08 11.08
C HIS A 127 -4.96 1.22 10.12
N THR A 128 -5.84 2.20 9.97
CA THR A 128 -5.80 3.20 8.89
C THR A 128 -5.56 4.62 9.36
N THR A 129 -5.08 5.48 8.46
CA THR A 129 -5.27 6.93 8.55
C THR A 129 -6.59 7.35 7.91
N LEU A 130 -7.23 8.38 8.48
CA LEU A 130 -8.31 9.16 7.88
C LEU A 130 -8.06 10.61 8.33
N ASP A 131 -7.89 11.53 7.38
CA ASP A 131 -7.29 12.84 7.66
C ASP A 131 -8.22 14.04 7.39
N SER A 132 -9.40 13.82 6.81
CA SER A 132 -10.26 14.87 6.31
C SER A 132 -11.75 14.51 6.38
N VAL A 133 -12.60 15.55 6.36
CA VAL A 133 -14.06 15.45 6.30
C VAL A 133 -14.62 16.17 5.06
N PRO A 134 -15.75 15.75 4.45
CA PRO A 134 -16.51 14.55 4.78
C PRO A 134 -15.66 13.29 4.65
N LEU A 135 -15.89 12.30 5.52
CA LEU A 135 -15.14 11.05 5.47
C LEU A 135 -15.38 10.38 4.10
N LEU A 136 -14.39 9.63 3.62
CA LEU A 136 -14.54 8.81 2.41
C LEU A 136 -15.76 7.89 2.59
N PRO A 137 -16.69 7.82 1.61
CA PRO A 137 -17.88 6.96 1.70
C PRO A 137 -17.53 5.49 1.99
N GLU A 138 -16.42 5.03 1.44
CA GLU A 138 -15.85 3.70 1.66
C GLU A 138 -15.44 3.44 3.12
N ALA A 139 -14.90 4.44 3.84
CA ALA A 139 -14.56 4.29 5.26
C ALA A 139 -15.81 4.06 6.12
N ILE A 140 -16.92 4.73 5.76
CA ILE A 140 -18.23 4.56 6.41
C ILE A 140 -18.81 3.19 6.05
N GLN A 141 -18.84 2.84 4.76
CA GLN A 141 -19.43 1.58 4.27
C GLN A 141 -18.67 0.32 4.69
N ALA A 142 -17.34 0.40 4.86
CA ALA A 142 -16.54 -0.70 5.36
C ALA A 142 -16.68 -0.89 6.87
N ALA A 143 -16.99 0.17 7.64
CA ALA A 143 -16.98 0.12 9.11
C ALA A 143 -17.84 -1.00 9.73
N PRO A 144 -19.09 -1.29 9.28
CA PRO A 144 -19.88 -2.41 9.79
C PRO A 144 -19.27 -3.80 9.54
N LYS A 145 -18.41 -3.93 8.51
CA LYS A 145 -17.77 -5.19 8.10
C LYS A 145 -16.37 -5.37 8.70
N ILE A 146 -15.85 -4.38 9.41
CA ILE A 146 -14.54 -4.43 10.08
C ILE A 146 -14.77 -4.51 11.59
N LYS A 147 -14.62 -5.71 12.17
CA LYS A 147 -14.77 -5.97 13.62
C LYS A 147 -13.75 -5.20 14.46
N HIS A 148 -12.50 -5.18 14.01
CA HIS A 148 -11.40 -4.46 14.65
C HIS A 148 -10.92 -3.33 13.73
N TYR A 149 -11.59 -2.18 13.83
CA TYR A 149 -11.29 -1.01 13.00
C TYR A 149 -10.58 0.05 13.84
N PHE A 150 -9.32 0.31 13.50
CA PHE A 150 -8.45 1.22 14.24
C PHE A 150 -8.00 2.39 13.37
N VAL A 151 -7.98 3.59 13.96
CA VAL A 151 -7.62 4.83 13.26
C VAL A 151 -6.48 5.57 13.96
N TRP A 152 -5.60 6.22 13.21
CA TRP A 152 -4.39 6.84 13.79
C TRP A 152 -4.64 8.15 14.57
N ALA A 153 -5.75 8.84 14.30
CA ALA A 153 -6.13 10.13 14.90
C ALA A 153 -7.44 10.03 15.71
N SER A 154 -7.59 10.82 16.78
CA SER A 154 -8.86 10.91 17.53
C SER A 154 -9.95 11.62 16.73
N PHE A 155 -9.54 12.58 15.89
CA PHE A 155 -10.34 13.17 14.82
C PHE A 155 -11.12 12.11 14.04
N ALA A 156 -10.44 11.08 13.54
CA ALA A 156 -11.05 10.05 12.72
C ALA A 156 -12.07 9.20 13.49
N GLN A 157 -11.79 8.87 14.75
CA GLN A 157 -12.72 8.13 15.61
C GLN A 157 -13.98 8.98 15.84
N ARG A 158 -13.82 10.24 16.25
CA ARG A 158 -14.93 11.17 16.51
C ARG A 158 -15.84 11.36 15.30
N GLU A 159 -15.28 11.55 14.11
CA GLU A 159 -16.11 11.76 12.91
C GLU A 159 -16.79 10.46 12.42
N LEU A 160 -16.24 9.27 12.72
CA LEU A 160 -16.92 7.97 12.49
C LEU A 160 -18.02 7.70 13.53
N GLU A 161 -17.78 8.00 14.81
CA GLU A 161 -18.79 7.95 15.87
C GLU A 161 -19.98 8.86 15.55
N ARG A 162 -19.70 10.06 15.05
CA ARG A 162 -20.71 11.06 14.63
C ARG A 162 -21.64 10.57 13.52
N VAL A 163 -21.20 9.64 12.67
CA VAL A 163 -22.04 8.99 11.63
C VAL A 163 -22.60 7.64 12.07
N GLY A 164 -22.45 7.27 13.35
CA GLY A 164 -23.11 6.12 13.97
C GLY A 164 -22.22 4.90 14.25
N HIS A 165 -20.92 4.95 13.96
CA HIS A 165 -20.02 3.80 14.16
C HIS A 165 -19.19 3.95 15.45
N THR A 166 -19.63 3.31 16.53
CA THR A 166 -19.07 3.48 17.89
C THR A 166 -18.04 2.43 18.30
N HIS A 167 -17.73 1.45 17.44
CA HIS A 167 -16.76 0.38 17.72
C HIS A 167 -15.33 0.71 17.32
N ILE A 168 -15.12 1.80 16.56
CA ILE A 168 -13.81 2.27 16.13
C ILE A 168 -13.01 2.82 17.31
N LYS A 169 -11.70 2.54 17.33
CA LYS A 169 -10.79 3.05 18.37
C LYS A 169 -9.56 3.72 17.76
N THR A 170 -9.11 4.80 18.37
CA THR A 170 -7.83 5.42 18.04
C THR A 170 -6.68 4.56 18.54
N VAL A 171 -5.82 4.11 17.61
CA VAL A 171 -4.57 3.42 17.89
C VAL A 171 -3.50 4.12 17.07
N ARG A 172 -2.46 4.66 17.70
CA ARG A 172 -1.45 5.46 17.00
C ARG A 172 -0.54 4.60 16.12
N GLY A 173 0.00 5.18 15.06
CA GLY A 173 1.19 4.65 14.39
C GLY A 173 2.42 4.74 15.32
N SER A 174 3.16 3.65 15.46
CA SER A 174 4.23 3.53 16.46
C SER A 174 5.57 4.19 16.07
N LEU A 175 6.20 4.85 17.04
CA LEU A 175 7.53 5.48 16.93
C LEU A 175 8.59 4.77 17.79
N GLU A 176 9.81 4.68 17.25
CA GLU A 176 11.02 4.30 18.01
C GLU A 176 11.49 5.51 18.83
N THR A 177 11.24 5.47 20.14
CA THR A 177 11.47 6.61 21.06
C THR A 177 12.93 6.79 21.48
N LYS A 178 13.80 5.83 21.14
CA LYS A 178 15.22 5.83 21.50
C LYS A 178 16.11 6.57 20.48
N ASN A 179 15.64 6.72 19.25
CA ASN A 179 16.38 7.39 18.17
C ASN A 179 16.43 8.92 18.34
N PHE A 180 15.44 9.50 19.02
CA PHE A 180 15.28 10.94 19.19
C PHE A 180 15.30 11.32 20.67
N PHE A 181 16.18 12.26 21.03
CA PHE A 181 16.40 12.72 22.39
C PHE A 181 17.09 14.09 22.40
N LYS A 182 16.81 14.89 23.43
CA LYS A 182 17.56 16.12 23.68
C LYS A 182 19.03 15.78 23.97
N ILE A 183 19.95 16.35 23.20
CA ILE A 183 21.40 16.22 23.48
C ILE A 183 21.81 17.17 24.60
N LYS A 184 22.97 16.94 25.22
CA LYS A 184 23.51 17.83 26.25
C LYS A 184 23.75 19.23 25.70
N ASP A 185 23.55 20.25 26.53
CA ASP A 185 23.57 21.64 26.08
C ASP A 185 24.95 22.06 25.53
N GLU A 186 26.06 21.52 26.04
CA GLU A 186 27.42 21.76 25.51
C GLU A 186 27.61 21.12 24.12
N ALA A 187 27.08 19.91 23.93
CA ALA A 187 27.11 19.23 22.63
C ALA A 187 26.22 19.94 21.60
N ARG A 188 25.10 20.52 22.05
CA ARG A 188 24.21 21.36 21.24
C ARG A 188 24.88 22.67 20.83
N GLU A 189 25.65 23.30 21.71
CA GLU A 189 26.39 24.51 21.41
C GLU A 189 27.44 24.27 20.31
N LEU A 190 28.27 23.22 20.46
CA LEU A 190 29.25 22.79 19.44
C LEU A 190 28.58 22.43 18.10
N LEU A 191 27.44 21.74 18.14
CA LEU A 191 26.66 21.39 16.95
C LEU A 191 26.11 22.64 16.24
N ARG A 192 25.69 23.66 16.98
CA ARG A 192 25.24 24.94 16.41
C ARG A 192 26.39 25.81 15.94
N GLU A 193 27.56 25.76 16.58
CA GLU A 193 28.79 26.42 16.11
C GLU A 193 29.22 25.86 14.74
N LYS A 194 29.24 24.53 14.60
CA LYS A 194 29.55 23.81 13.34
C LYS A 194 28.75 24.30 12.13
N PHE A 195 27.53 24.78 12.33
CA PHE A 195 26.65 25.30 11.27
C PHE A 195 26.36 26.80 11.41
N HIS A 196 27.12 27.52 12.23
CA HIS A 196 27.02 28.97 12.44
C HIS A 196 25.64 29.47 12.94
N LEU A 197 24.93 28.65 13.71
CA LEU A 197 23.59 28.92 14.26
C LEU A 197 23.58 29.33 15.74
N THR A 198 24.74 29.47 16.40
CA THR A 198 24.83 29.70 17.87
C THR A 198 24.04 30.92 18.35
N LYS A 199 23.95 31.99 17.56
CA LYS A 199 23.30 33.27 17.94
C LYS A 199 21.89 33.46 17.37
N ASN A 200 21.26 32.41 16.82
CA ASN A 200 19.99 32.51 16.10
C ASN A 200 18.81 31.95 16.91
N PHE A 201 17.59 32.43 16.66
CA PHE A 201 16.38 31.71 17.03
C PHE A 201 15.95 30.81 15.85
N VAL A 202 16.15 29.50 15.98
CA VAL A 202 15.99 28.54 14.87
C VAL A 202 14.58 27.93 14.91
N VAL A 203 13.76 28.32 13.95
CA VAL A 203 12.44 27.72 13.69
C VAL A 203 12.63 26.56 12.72
N GLY A 204 12.28 25.35 13.13
CA GLY A 204 12.46 24.16 12.28
C GLY A 204 11.15 23.60 11.72
N PHE A 205 11.23 23.07 10.49
CA PHE A 205 10.16 22.30 9.86
C PHE A 205 10.77 21.11 9.10
N VAL A 206 10.36 19.90 9.48
CA VAL A 206 10.78 18.61 8.86
C VAL A 206 9.58 18.03 8.13
N PHE A 207 9.67 17.93 6.80
CA PHE A 207 8.56 17.52 5.95
C PHE A 207 9.03 17.05 4.56
N ARG A 208 8.24 16.18 3.91
CA ARG A 208 8.33 16.01 2.45
C ARG A 208 7.62 17.20 1.77
N ASN A 209 8.22 17.81 0.75
CA ASN A 209 7.66 18.98 0.09
C ASN A 209 6.42 18.59 -0.74
N GLN A 210 5.25 18.66 -0.10
CA GLN A 210 3.94 18.33 -0.65
C GLN A 210 3.02 19.54 -0.48
N LEU A 211 2.09 19.76 -1.41
CA LEU A 211 1.20 20.93 -1.41
C LEU A 211 0.36 21.06 -0.12
N ARG A 212 0.05 19.95 0.55
CA ARG A 212 -0.61 19.91 1.87
C ARG A 212 0.21 20.45 3.05
N LYS A 213 1.48 20.78 2.84
CA LYS A 213 2.35 21.44 3.84
C LYS A 213 2.32 22.93 3.58
N SER A 214 1.84 23.73 4.52
CA SER A 214 1.49 25.15 4.28
C SER A 214 2.73 26.07 4.29
N VAL A 215 3.72 25.76 3.44
CA VAL A 215 4.99 26.49 3.31
C VAL A 215 4.79 28.00 3.03
N PRO A 216 3.85 28.44 2.17
CA PRO A 216 3.57 29.87 2.00
C PRO A 216 3.12 30.55 3.30
N ASN A 217 2.31 29.88 4.11
CA ASN A 217 1.81 30.39 5.38
C ASN A 217 2.91 30.42 6.45
N LEU A 218 3.81 29.41 6.46
CA LEU A 218 4.99 29.38 7.32
C LEU A 218 5.94 30.55 7.03
N LEU A 219 6.28 30.76 5.76
CA LEU A 219 7.16 31.86 5.34
C LEU A 219 6.56 33.23 5.69
N GLU A 220 5.23 33.37 5.59
CA GLU A 220 4.54 34.61 5.98
C GLU A 220 4.56 34.81 7.50
N GLY A 221 4.32 33.77 8.29
CA GLY A 221 4.38 33.84 9.76
C GLY A 221 5.79 34.11 10.27
N PHE A 222 6.81 33.48 9.67
CA PHE A 222 8.23 33.74 9.93
C PHE A 222 8.61 35.18 9.61
N LYS A 223 8.17 35.71 8.45
CA LYS A 223 8.37 37.12 8.06
C LYS A 223 7.78 38.08 9.09
N LYS A 224 6.54 37.86 9.51
CA LYS A 224 5.86 38.66 10.55
C LYS A 224 6.63 38.62 11.88
N PHE A 225 7.05 37.43 12.31
CA PHE A 225 7.83 37.25 13.53
C PHE A 225 9.17 38.01 13.47
N LYS A 226 9.93 37.88 12.36
CA LYS A 226 11.19 38.61 12.16
C LYS A 226 10.99 40.13 12.22
N ALA A 227 9.93 40.65 11.63
CA ALA A 227 9.61 42.08 11.65
C ALA A 227 9.21 42.59 13.05
N ALA A 228 8.45 41.79 13.81
CA ALA A 228 8.03 42.13 15.17
C ALA A 228 9.16 41.99 16.21
N HIS A 229 10.11 41.07 15.99
CA HIS A 229 11.19 40.74 16.91
C HIS A 229 12.57 40.84 16.24
N PRO A 230 13.03 42.04 15.83
CA PRO A 230 14.29 42.22 15.09
C PRO A 230 15.53 41.70 15.83
N ASN A 231 15.51 41.71 17.17
CA ASN A 231 16.60 41.22 18.01
C ASN A 231 16.66 39.68 18.13
N SER A 232 15.66 38.95 17.61
CA SER A 232 15.62 37.47 17.70
C SER A 232 16.59 36.76 16.75
N ASN A 233 17.17 37.48 15.77
CA ASN A 233 18.09 36.95 14.75
C ASN A 233 17.62 35.60 14.15
N PRO A 234 16.37 35.51 13.65
CA PRO A 234 15.72 34.23 13.45
C PRO A 234 16.18 33.55 12.16
N LYS A 235 16.22 32.21 12.16
CA LYS A 235 16.48 31.38 10.97
C LYS A 235 15.37 30.36 10.80
N LEU A 236 14.98 30.09 9.56
CA LEU A 236 14.00 29.06 9.21
C LEU A 236 14.74 27.85 8.62
N LEU A 237 14.76 26.75 9.35
CA LEU A 237 15.37 25.49 8.95
C LEU A 237 14.32 24.58 8.29
N LEU A 238 14.38 24.48 6.96
CA LEU A 238 13.49 23.65 6.14
C LEU A 238 14.20 22.35 5.75
N HIS A 239 14.01 21.29 6.55
CA HIS A 239 14.50 19.95 6.23
C HIS A 239 13.51 19.27 5.28
N THR A 240 13.75 19.44 3.98
CA THR A 240 12.86 18.96 2.91
C THR A 240 13.60 18.82 1.58
N HIS A 241 12.97 18.20 0.57
CA HIS A 241 13.49 18.23 -0.79
C HIS A 241 13.04 19.49 -1.53
N TRP A 242 13.99 20.27 -2.02
CA TRP A 242 13.72 21.53 -2.74
C TRP A 242 13.48 21.32 -4.25
N GLY A 243 13.43 20.08 -4.73
CA GLY A 243 13.21 19.70 -6.13
C GLY A 243 11.83 19.08 -6.43
N GLU A 244 10.92 19.05 -5.47
CA GLU A 244 9.51 18.62 -5.65
C GLU A 244 8.57 19.59 -4.91
N GLY A 245 7.28 19.58 -5.21
CA GLY A 245 6.27 20.31 -4.43
C GLY A 245 6.28 21.83 -4.62
N TRP A 246 6.34 22.58 -3.51
CA TRP A 246 6.36 24.05 -3.54
C TRP A 246 7.67 24.59 -4.12
N ASP A 247 7.58 25.61 -4.98
CA ASP A 247 8.72 26.44 -5.40
C ASP A 247 9.13 27.40 -4.26
N ILE A 248 9.83 26.85 -3.26
CA ILE A 248 10.34 27.60 -2.10
C ILE A 248 11.24 28.78 -2.53
N PRO A 249 12.18 28.64 -3.49
CA PRO A 249 12.98 29.77 -3.99
C PRO A 249 12.16 30.95 -4.53
N THR A 250 11.06 30.70 -5.24
CA THR A 250 10.17 31.77 -5.72
C THR A 250 9.36 32.37 -4.57
N LEU A 251 8.80 31.55 -3.68
CA LEU A 251 8.06 32.02 -2.49
C LEU A 251 8.90 32.93 -1.56
N ILE A 252 10.20 32.65 -1.42
CA ILE A 252 11.14 33.50 -0.66
C ILE A 252 11.26 34.89 -1.29
N LYS A 253 11.43 34.94 -2.63
CA LYS A 253 11.54 36.20 -3.39
C LYS A 253 10.25 37.01 -3.33
N GLU A 254 9.10 36.38 -3.60
CA GLU A 254 7.78 37.02 -3.53
C GLU A 254 7.53 37.68 -2.17
N LYS A 255 7.97 37.01 -1.09
CA LYS A 255 7.80 37.52 0.27
C LYS A 255 8.84 38.55 0.68
N ASN A 256 9.85 38.83 -0.15
CA ASN A 256 10.99 39.69 0.17
C ASN A 256 11.72 39.21 1.45
N LEU A 257 11.92 37.89 1.56
CA LEU A 257 12.78 37.28 2.58
C LEU A 257 14.22 37.17 2.06
N ASP A 258 15.19 37.36 2.95
CA ASP A 258 16.59 37.10 2.62
C ASP A 258 16.83 35.58 2.59
N ASN A 259 17.46 35.09 1.52
CA ASN A 259 17.86 33.69 1.40
C ASN A 259 18.85 33.28 2.52
N SER A 260 19.61 34.23 3.09
CA SER A 260 20.49 33.98 4.23
C SER A 260 19.73 33.58 5.50
N ASP A 261 18.43 33.90 5.60
CA ASP A 261 17.59 33.53 6.74
C ASP A 261 16.97 32.13 6.64
N ILE A 262 16.95 31.56 5.44
CA ILE A 262 16.35 30.26 5.17
C ILE A 262 17.47 29.25 4.93
N VAL A 263 17.57 28.26 5.81
CA VAL A 263 18.58 27.20 5.73
C VAL A 263 17.92 25.84 5.48
N THR A 264 18.62 24.96 4.80
CA THR A 264 18.17 23.61 4.43
C THR A 264 19.24 22.58 4.75
N THR A 265 18.85 21.32 4.87
CA THR A 265 19.78 20.20 5.03
C THR A 265 20.21 19.68 3.66
N TYR A 266 21.50 19.79 3.38
CA TYR A 266 22.16 19.06 2.30
C TYR A 266 22.76 17.76 2.82
N PHE A 267 22.67 16.69 2.04
CA PHE A 267 23.20 15.37 2.33
C PHE A 267 24.01 14.83 1.14
N CYS A 268 25.13 14.15 1.43
CA CYS A 268 25.94 13.49 0.43
C CYS A 268 25.66 11.98 0.36
N GLY A 269 25.12 11.50 -0.75
CA GLY A 269 24.87 10.07 -0.97
C GLY A 269 26.12 9.18 -1.10
N LYS A 270 27.33 9.74 -1.00
CA LYS A 270 28.61 9.02 -1.13
C LYS A 270 29.36 8.89 0.20
N CYS A 271 29.60 9.99 0.91
CA CYS A 271 30.27 9.97 2.22
C CYS A 271 29.31 10.00 3.42
N GLN A 272 27.99 10.08 3.16
CA GLN A 272 26.92 10.16 4.18
C GLN A 272 27.04 11.35 5.14
N GLN A 273 27.86 12.36 4.83
CA GLN A 273 27.94 13.62 5.56
C GLN A 273 26.81 14.57 5.15
N TYR A 274 26.44 15.47 6.06
CA TYR A 274 25.42 16.49 5.86
C TYR A 274 25.92 17.88 6.26
N ALA A 275 25.33 18.92 5.68
CA ALA A 275 25.51 20.29 6.10
C ALA A 275 24.18 21.05 6.19
N VAL A 276 24.16 22.11 6.99
CA VAL A 276 23.04 23.05 7.10
C VAL A 276 23.49 24.41 6.59
N GLN A 277 22.87 24.89 5.51
CA GLN A 277 23.21 26.14 4.83
C GLN A 277 22.02 26.61 3.96
N SER A 278 22.05 27.84 3.47
CA SER A 278 21.04 28.33 2.53
C SER A 278 21.01 27.52 1.23
N PHE A 279 19.85 27.46 0.58
CA PHE A 279 19.71 26.74 -0.69
C PHE A 279 20.45 27.47 -1.82
N THR A 280 21.27 26.73 -2.56
CA THR A 280 22.07 27.22 -3.70
C THR A 280 21.93 26.37 -4.96
N GLY A 281 21.16 25.28 -4.91
CA GLY A 281 20.95 24.34 -6.02
C GLY A 281 20.87 22.88 -5.58
N GLN A 282 20.85 21.97 -6.56
CA GLN A 282 20.90 20.51 -6.38
C GLN A 282 22.11 19.95 -7.14
N ALA A 283 22.45 18.67 -6.93
CA ALA A 283 23.55 17.99 -7.62
C ALA A 283 24.91 18.68 -7.45
N LEU A 284 25.14 19.29 -6.29
CA LEU A 284 26.36 20.03 -6.00
C LEU A 284 27.54 19.07 -5.75
N GLU A 285 28.75 19.62 -5.83
CA GLU A 285 29.96 18.96 -5.34
C GLU A 285 29.92 18.91 -3.80
N CYS A 286 30.22 17.74 -3.22
CA CYS A 286 30.20 17.60 -1.76
C CYS A 286 31.42 18.29 -1.12
N PRO A 287 31.24 19.20 -0.15
CA PRO A 287 32.37 19.88 0.51
C PRO A 287 33.22 18.96 1.41
N HIS A 288 32.76 17.73 1.71
CA HIS A 288 33.46 16.78 2.57
C HIS A 288 34.29 15.73 1.81
N CYS A 289 33.85 15.33 0.60
CA CYS A 289 34.50 14.28 -0.19
C CYS A 289 34.71 14.65 -1.66
N PHE A 290 34.49 15.92 -2.02
CA PHE A 290 34.72 16.52 -3.35
C PHE A 290 34.07 15.78 -4.53
N THR A 291 33.06 14.95 -4.26
CA THR A 291 32.38 14.18 -5.29
C THR A 291 31.29 15.05 -5.94
N LYS A 292 31.46 15.35 -7.23
CA LYS A 292 30.48 16.08 -8.06
C LYS A 292 29.16 15.33 -8.16
N GLY A 293 28.04 16.06 -8.23
CA GLY A 293 26.73 15.43 -8.39
C GLY A 293 26.37 14.47 -7.25
N SER A 294 26.81 14.75 -6.02
CA SER A 294 26.55 13.87 -4.87
C SER A 294 25.83 14.56 -3.71
N PHE A 295 25.77 15.90 -3.72
CA PHE A 295 25.27 16.72 -2.62
C PHE A 295 23.91 17.34 -3.01
N TYR A 296 22.86 16.93 -2.29
CA TYR A 296 21.47 17.24 -2.60
C TYR A 296 20.70 17.57 -1.33
N THR A 297 19.56 18.26 -1.47
CA THR A 297 18.58 18.31 -0.38
C THR A 297 17.89 16.95 -0.19
N THR A 298 17.62 16.58 1.07
CA THR A 298 17.13 15.24 1.47
C THR A 298 15.86 14.80 0.74
N ASN A 299 15.78 13.54 0.30
CA ASN A 299 14.64 12.98 -0.44
C ASN A 299 14.41 11.49 -0.11
N ILE A 300 13.37 10.88 -0.69
CA ILE A 300 12.96 9.49 -0.42
C ILE A 300 13.96 8.40 -0.83
N LYS A 301 14.95 8.72 -1.69
CA LYS A 301 16.00 7.79 -2.15
C LYS A 301 17.30 7.95 -1.37
N ALA A 302 17.59 9.17 -0.90
CA ALA A 302 18.80 9.51 -0.15
C ALA A 302 18.50 10.65 0.85
N GLY A 303 18.77 10.37 2.12
CA GLY A 303 18.57 11.29 3.22
C GLY A 303 19.48 10.95 4.41
N VAL A 304 19.41 11.81 5.43
CA VAL A 304 20.21 11.68 6.65
C VAL A 304 19.86 10.42 7.45
N LEU A 305 20.82 9.92 8.22
CA LEU A 305 20.61 8.83 9.19
C LEU A 305 19.76 9.32 10.38
N GLU A 306 19.08 8.42 11.10
CA GLU A 306 18.20 8.80 12.23
C GLU A 306 18.94 9.60 13.32
N GLY A 307 20.21 9.28 13.61
CA GLY A 307 21.05 10.07 14.53
C GLY A 307 21.39 11.48 14.02
N GLN A 308 21.61 11.62 12.71
CA GLN A 308 21.81 12.94 12.07
C GLN A 308 20.50 13.75 12.04
N LEU A 309 19.35 13.09 11.89
CA LEU A 309 18.04 13.74 12.02
C LEU A 309 17.80 14.21 13.47
N ASN A 310 18.23 13.43 14.47
CA ASN A 310 18.23 13.87 15.87
C ASN A 310 19.11 15.11 16.10
N GLU A 311 20.31 15.16 15.52
CA GLU A 311 21.14 16.37 15.52
C GLU A 311 20.40 17.57 14.89
N ILE A 312 19.74 17.37 13.74
CA ILE A 312 18.99 18.41 13.03
C ILE A 312 17.82 18.96 13.86
N TYR A 313 17.06 18.10 14.56
CA TYR A 313 16.06 18.57 15.52
C TYR A 313 16.72 19.39 16.65
N ASN A 314 17.84 18.91 17.21
CA ASN A 314 18.54 19.62 18.29
C ASN A 314 19.16 20.98 17.87
N LEU A 315 19.29 21.28 16.58
CA LEU A 315 19.63 22.64 16.09
C LEU A 315 18.51 23.65 16.37
N MET A 316 17.26 23.21 16.46
CA MET A 316 16.07 24.05 16.56
C MET A 316 15.88 24.60 17.98
N ASP A 317 15.20 25.73 18.08
CA ASP A 317 14.68 26.29 19.35
C ASP A 317 13.16 26.10 19.45
N VAL A 318 12.48 25.95 18.31
CA VAL A 318 11.04 25.64 18.20
C VAL A 318 10.77 24.86 16.92
N TYR A 319 9.84 23.91 16.97
CA TYR A 319 9.39 23.15 15.81
C TYR A 319 8.02 23.65 15.35
N CYS A 320 7.86 24.00 14.07
CA CYS A 320 6.61 24.53 13.53
C CYS A 320 6.14 23.66 12.36
N HIS A 321 4.94 23.08 12.47
CA HIS A 321 4.37 22.16 11.50
C HIS A 321 3.00 22.67 11.02
N PRO A 322 2.96 23.61 10.06
CA PRO A 322 1.72 24.06 9.45
C PRO A 322 1.35 23.19 8.24
N PHE A 323 0.12 22.70 8.21
CA PHE A 323 -0.36 21.74 7.20
C PHE A 323 -1.88 21.85 7.00
N THR A 324 -2.39 21.22 5.94
CA THR A 324 -3.80 21.31 5.54
C THR A 324 -4.66 20.12 6.00
N SER A 325 -4.08 18.91 6.03
CA SER A 325 -4.62 17.71 6.66
C SER A 325 -3.52 16.65 6.78
N GLY A 326 -3.64 15.74 7.75
CA GLY A 326 -2.68 14.65 7.96
C GLY A 326 -3.19 13.55 8.89
N GLY A 327 -2.65 12.34 8.73
CA GLY A 327 -3.08 11.17 9.50
C GLY A 327 -2.40 11.00 10.87
N GLN A 328 -1.17 11.49 11.03
CA GLN A 328 -0.46 11.54 12.33
C GLN A 328 0.70 12.53 12.36
N GLU A 329 1.41 12.70 11.23
CA GLU A 329 2.58 13.58 11.11
C GLU A 329 3.72 13.24 12.08
N ILE A 330 4.29 12.04 11.91
CA ILE A 330 5.45 11.49 12.64
C ILE A 330 6.52 12.54 13.02
N PRO A 331 6.96 13.47 12.13
CA PRO A 331 7.94 14.50 12.48
C PRO A 331 7.57 15.40 13.68
N ILE A 332 6.28 15.58 13.97
CA ILE A 332 5.81 16.29 15.18
C ILE A 332 6.23 15.51 16.43
N GLN A 333 5.97 14.20 16.46
CA GLN A 333 6.29 13.37 17.62
C GLN A 333 7.80 13.13 17.75
N GLU A 334 8.55 13.08 16.64
CA GLU A 334 10.02 13.08 16.65
C GLU A 334 10.59 14.37 17.27
N ALA A 335 10.05 15.55 16.92
CA ALA A 335 10.44 16.83 17.52
C ALA A 335 10.13 16.87 19.03
N LYS A 336 8.94 16.43 19.45
CA LYS A 336 8.58 16.32 20.88
C LYS A 336 9.54 15.40 21.65
N LEU A 337 10.01 14.29 21.05
CA LEU A 337 11.01 13.41 21.67
C LEU A 337 12.35 14.13 21.91
N THR A 338 12.72 15.11 21.10
CA THR A 338 13.89 15.98 21.35
C THR A 338 13.66 17.11 22.36
N GLU A 339 12.53 17.07 23.09
CA GLU A 339 12.07 18.10 24.04
C GLU A 339 11.81 19.48 23.38
N LEU A 340 11.56 19.52 22.07
CA LEU A 340 11.12 20.75 21.38
C LEU A 340 9.64 21.04 21.66
N ILE A 341 9.32 22.32 21.85
CA ILE A 341 7.94 22.80 21.78
C ILE A 341 7.50 22.77 20.31
N THR A 342 6.34 22.14 20.06
CA THR A 342 5.76 21.98 18.72
C THR A 342 4.58 22.92 18.51
N LEU A 343 4.64 23.76 17.48
CA LEU A 343 3.53 24.54 16.97
C LEU A 343 2.85 23.74 15.85
N VAL A 344 1.56 23.44 15.97
CA VAL A 344 0.86 22.47 15.09
C VAL A 344 -0.50 23.00 14.68
N THR A 345 -0.87 22.89 13.40
CA THR A 345 -2.24 23.21 12.94
C THR A 345 -3.26 22.40 13.71
N ASN A 346 -4.20 23.07 14.38
CA ASN A 346 -5.21 22.43 15.22
C ASN A 346 -6.36 21.82 14.39
N TYR A 347 -6.03 20.88 13.51
CA TYR A 347 -6.96 20.18 12.61
C TYR A 347 -6.47 18.76 12.31
N SER A 348 -7.40 17.83 12.06
CA SER A 348 -7.10 16.42 11.77
C SER A 348 -6.22 15.80 12.88
N CYS A 349 -5.17 15.06 12.56
CA CYS A 349 -4.26 14.53 13.59
C CYS A 349 -3.50 15.60 14.40
N GLY A 350 -3.55 16.86 13.98
CA GLY A 350 -2.90 17.96 14.68
C GLY A 350 -3.54 18.27 16.02
N GLU A 351 -4.87 18.07 16.13
CA GLU A 351 -5.65 18.23 17.37
C GLU A 351 -5.01 17.44 18.53
N ASP A 352 -4.66 16.17 18.28
CA ASP A 352 -3.99 15.28 19.23
C ASP A 352 -2.61 15.77 19.69
N SER A 353 -1.95 16.60 18.88
CA SER A 353 -0.56 17.05 19.09
C SER A 353 -0.45 18.46 19.65
N CYS A 354 -1.57 19.16 19.88
CA CYS A 354 -1.62 20.49 20.50
C CYS A 354 -2.61 20.63 21.67
N VAL A 355 -3.15 19.53 22.21
CA VAL A 355 -3.78 19.53 23.55
C VAL A 355 -2.75 19.91 24.64
N PRO A 356 -3.15 20.52 25.78
CA PRO A 356 -2.24 20.93 26.84
C PRO A 356 -1.31 19.81 27.34
N GLU A 357 -1.84 18.60 27.48
CA GLU A 357 -1.13 17.39 27.94
C GLU A 357 -0.02 16.96 26.97
N SER A 358 -0.13 17.34 25.69
CA SER A 358 0.88 17.04 24.67
C SER A 358 2.10 17.96 24.72
N GLY A 359 2.07 19.02 25.53
CA GLY A 359 3.06 20.11 25.52
C GLY A 359 3.16 20.86 24.18
N GLY A 360 2.24 20.65 23.24
CA GLY A 360 2.16 21.39 21.98
C GLY A 360 1.43 22.73 22.12
N LEU A 361 1.52 23.55 21.08
CA LEU A 361 0.79 24.82 20.97
C LEU A 361 -0.03 24.83 19.67
N PRO A 362 -1.33 25.15 19.73
CA PRO A 362 -2.20 25.14 18.55
C PRO A 362 -1.90 26.31 17.62
N LEU A 363 -1.92 26.05 16.33
CA LEU A 363 -1.97 27.05 15.26
C LEU A 363 -3.40 27.12 14.72
N GLU A 364 -3.98 28.30 14.80
CA GLU A 364 -5.31 28.61 14.25
C GLU A 364 -5.31 28.48 12.72
N TRP A 365 -6.47 28.20 12.14
CA TRP A 365 -6.63 28.00 10.71
C TRP A 365 -8.00 28.49 10.22
N ALA A 366 -8.11 28.72 8.91
CA ALA A 366 -9.36 28.99 8.22
C ALA A 366 -9.71 27.81 7.30
N GLU A 367 -10.99 27.44 7.22
CA GLU A 367 -11.48 26.40 6.31
C GLU A 367 -11.24 26.79 4.85
N TYR A 368 -10.71 25.86 4.06
CA TYR A 368 -10.87 25.84 2.61
C TYR A 368 -11.43 24.49 2.15
N ARG A 369 -12.11 24.50 1.01
CA ARG A 369 -12.60 23.29 0.33
C ARG A 369 -11.67 22.90 -0.79
N GLU A 370 -11.20 21.67 -0.75
CA GLU A 370 -10.36 21.12 -1.81
C GLU A 370 -11.20 20.89 -3.10
N PRO A 371 -10.80 21.46 -4.25
CA PRO A 371 -11.50 21.25 -5.51
C PRO A 371 -11.56 19.76 -5.89
N GLY A 372 -12.70 19.32 -6.43
CA GLY A 372 -12.96 17.92 -6.75
C GLY A 372 -13.47 17.12 -5.54
N THR A 373 -12.69 16.99 -4.47
CA THR A 373 -13.05 16.14 -3.30
C THR A 373 -14.04 16.79 -2.33
N GLN A 374 -14.12 18.12 -2.30
CA GLN A 374 -14.89 18.91 -1.31
C GLN A 374 -14.44 18.71 0.16
N PHE A 375 -13.27 18.09 0.38
CA PHE A 375 -12.71 17.95 1.70
C PHE A 375 -12.45 19.31 2.35
N ILE A 376 -12.85 19.44 3.62
CA ILE A 376 -12.36 20.47 4.53
C ILE A 376 -10.86 20.24 4.69
N LYS A 377 -10.12 21.31 4.46
CA LYS A 377 -8.68 21.38 4.65
C LYS A 377 -8.34 22.70 5.35
N ALA A 378 -7.29 22.68 6.17
CA ALA A 378 -6.88 23.82 6.97
C ALA A 378 -5.96 24.79 6.22
N SER A 379 -6.31 26.06 6.14
CA SER A 379 -5.38 27.14 5.77
C SER A 379 -4.80 27.74 7.06
N THR A 380 -3.60 27.31 7.44
CA THR A 380 -2.98 27.69 8.72
C THR A 380 -2.70 29.20 8.78
N SER A 381 -3.10 29.87 9.86
CA SER A 381 -2.98 31.32 10.02
C SER A 381 -1.52 31.74 10.21
N ALA A 382 -1.00 32.52 9.25
CA ALA A 382 0.32 33.13 9.36
C ALA A 382 0.46 34.07 10.56
N THR A 383 -0.65 34.68 11.03
CA THR A 383 -0.65 35.49 12.25
C THR A 383 -0.51 34.59 13.48
N SER A 384 -1.26 33.48 13.56
CA SER A 384 -1.12 32.51 14.67
C SER A 384 0.28 31.88 14.73
N ILE A 385 0.91 31.61 13.58
CA ILE A 385 2.32 31.19 13.53
C ILE A 385 3.23 32.25 14.17
N CYS A 386 3.07 33.53 13.82
CA CYS A 386 3.84 34.62 14.43
C CYS A 386 3.63 34.71 15.95
N ASP A 387 2.38 34.63 16.41
CA ASP A 387 2.01 34.76 17.82
C ASP A 387 2.54 33.60 18.68
N GLN A 388 2.49 32.37 18.16
CA GLN A 388 3.03 31.21 18.87
C GLN A 388 4.57 31.15 18.81
N LEU A 389 5.21 31.62 17.74
CA LEU A 389 6.67 31.82 17.69
C LEU A 389 7.13 32.82 18.74
N LYS A 390 6.44 33.96 18.85
CA LYS A 390 6.62 34.95 19.92
C LYS A 390 6.50 34.30 21.30
N LYS A 391 5.44 33.53 21.54
CA LYS A 391 5.21 32.85 22.83
C LYS A 391 6.40 31.97 23.24
N VAL A 392 6.96 31.17 22.32
CA VAL A 392 8.11 30.28 22.62
C VAL A 392 9.42 31.06 22.78
N TYR A 393 9.60 32.14 22.01
CA TYR A 393 10.75 33.04 22.14
C TYR A 393 10.77 33.75 23.51
N GLU A 394 9.61 34.20 24.00
CA GLU A 394 9.46 34.94 25.26
C GLU A 394 9.50 34.06 26.53
N MET A 395 9.31 32.74 26.41
CA MET A 395 9.42 31.81 27.56
C MET A 395 10.80 31.86 28.24
N SER A 396 10.82 31.59 29.54
CA SER A 396 12.05 31.29 30.27
C SER A 396 12.63 29.92 29.85
N PRO A 397 13.95 29.69 30.06
CA PRO A 397 14.55 28.37 29.87
C PRO A 397 13.89 27.26 30.71
N SER A 398 13.41 27.58 31.92
CA SER A 398 12.71 26.65 32.80
C SER A 398 11.34 26.24 32.27
N GLU A 399 10.55 27.18 31.75
CA GLU A 399 9.24 26.88 31.13
C GLU A 399 9.42 26.01 29.88
N ARG A 400 10.38 26.37 29.01
CA ARG A 400 10.71 25.56 27.83
C ARG A 400 11.13 24.14 28.21
N ALA A 401 12.00 23.98 29.22
CA ALA A 401 12.44 22.66 29.67
C ALA A 401 11.31 21.83 30.31
N ALA A 402 10.39 22.46 31.04
CA ALA A 402 9.23 21.77 31.61
C ALA A 402 8.26 21.30 30.51
N GLN A 403 7.93 22.19 29.57
CA GLN A 403 7.02 21.87 28.46
C GLN A 403 7.62 20.86 27.47
N GLY A 404 8.93 20.92 27.22
CA GLY A 404 9.65 19.94 26.39
C GLY A 404 9.63 18.53 27.00
N LYS A 405 9.82 18.41 28.32
CA LYS A 405 9.72 17.12 29.02
C LYS A 405 8.31 16.55 29.00
N LEU A 406 7.29 17.40 29.22
CA LEU A 406 5.88 17.00 29.08
C LEU A 406 5.60 16.46 27.66
N ALA A 407 6.06 17.18 26.64
CA ALA A 407 5.90 16.77 25.25
C ALA A 407 6.60 15.44 24.93
N ARG A 408 7.83 15.23 25.43
CA ARG A 408 8.55 13.95 25.29
C ARG A 408 7.79 12.80 25.96
N GLN A 409 7.31 13.01 27.19
CA GLN A 409 6.60 11.99 27.96
C GLN A 409 5.28 11.59 27.28
N PHE A 410 4.51 12.58 26.80
CA PHE A 410 3.29 12.33 26.02
C PHE A 410 3.52 11.43 24.81
N VAL A 411 4.63 11.60 24.08
CA VAL A 411 4.96 10.72 22.94
C VAL A 411 5.31 9.30 23.39
N ILE A 412 6.04 9.16 24.50
CA ILE A 412 6.37 7.83 25.06
C ILE A 412 5.08 7.09 25.46
N ASP A 413 4.16 7.77 26.12
CA ASP A 413 2.95 7.15 26.69
C ASP A 413 1.85 6.87 25.66
N ASN A 414 1.87 7.53 24.50
CA ASN A 414 0.79 7.40 23.49
C ASN A 414 1.25 6.83 22.13
N TYR A 415 2.54 6.90 21.79
CA TYR A 415 3.04 6.57 20.45
C TYR A 415 4.23 5.61 20.44
N SER A 416 4.78 5.21 21.59
CA SER A 416 5.94 4.31 21.62
C SER A 416 5.64 2.95 21.01
N ILE A 417 6.69 2.26 20.55
CA ILE A 417 6.60 0.85 20.14
C ILE A 417 6.08 0.02 21.32
N GLU A 418 6.52 0.31 22.53
CA GLU A 418 6.13 -0.39 23.74
C GLU A 418 4.62 -0.28 24.03
N VAL A 419 3.99 0.88 23.81
CA VAL A 419 2.54 1.07 24.01
C VAL A 419 1.72 0.48 22.85
N VAL A 420 2.01 0.88 21.61
CA VAL A 420 1.24 0.45 20.43
C VAL A 420 1.45 -1.05 20.16
N GLY A 421 2.67 -1.55 20.34
CA GLY A 421 2.99 -2.97 20.20
C GLY A 421 2.28 -3.82 21.25
N LYS A 422 2.19 -3.35 22.50
CA LYS A 422 1.48 -4.07 23.57
C LYS A 422 -0.03 -4.13 23.32
N PHE A 423 -0.63 -3.06 22.78
CA PHE A 423 -2.03 -3.06 22.38
C PHE A 423 -2.33 -4.16 21.35
N PHE A 424 -1.50 -4.28 20.30
CA PHE A 424 -1.66 -5.35 19.32
C PHE A 424 -1.32 -6.72 19.90
N GLU A 425 -0.32 -6.86 20.76
CA GLU A 425 0.02 -8.10 21.46
C GLU A 425 -1.15 -8.62 22.31
N ASP A 426 -1.80 -7.75 23.08
CA ASP A 426 -2.95 -8.11 23.92
C ASP A 426 -4.16 -8.55 23.08
N LEU A 427 -4.48 -7.79 22.03
CA LEU A 427 -5.54 -8.16 21.09
C LEU A 427 -5.22 -9.49 20.40
N PHE A 428 -3.97 -9.68 19.96
CA PHE A 428 -3.58 -10.91 19.28
C PHE A 428 -3.56 -12.10 20.22
N ASP A 429 -3.26 -11.93 21.51
CA ASP A 429 -3.33 -13.00 22.51
C ASP A 429 -4.79 -13.38 22.83
N GLU A 430 -5.70 -12.40 22.93
CA GLU A 430 -7.14 -12.60 23.20
C GLU A 430 -7.85 -13.39 22.08
N LEU A 431 -7.55 -13.09 20.82
CA LEU A 431 -8.24 -13.71 19.67
C LEU A 431 -8.00 -15.24 19.61
N PRO A 432 -9.02 -16.08 19.34
CA PRO A 432 -8.83 -17.54 19.27
C PRO A 432 -8.00 -17.95 18.05
N LEU A 433 -7.42 -19.15 18.06
CA LEU A 433 -6.83 -19.75 16.85
C LEU A 433 -7.92 -20.04 15.82
N VAL A 434 -7.58 -19.86 14.55
CA VAL A 434 -8.43 -20.20 13.40
C VAL A 434 -8.20 -21.66 13.03
N ASN A 435 -9.30 -22.43 12.94
CA ASN A 435 -9.25 -23.77 12.38
C ASN A 435 -9.34 -23.70 10.86
N TRP A 436 -8.19 -23.88 10.19
CA TRP A 436 -8.11 -23.83 8.74
C TRP A 436 -8.61 -25.09 8.04
N ASP A 437 -8.93 -26.15 8.80
CA ASP A 437 -9.58 -27.35 8.25
C ASP A 437 -11.10 -27.12 8.03
N ASP A 438 -11.69 -26.13 8.72
CA ASP A 438 -13.08 -25.69 8.52
C ASP A 438 -13.20 -24.57 7.45
N ILE A 439 -12.07 -24.08 6.93
CA ILE A 439 -12.01 -22.98 5.96
C ILE A 439 -11.72 -23.55 4.58
N ASP A 440 -12.79 -23.75 3.81
CA ASP A 440 -12.68 -23.94 2.38
C ASP A 440 -12.63 -22.59 1.66
N LEU A 441 -11.64 -22.43 0.77
CA LEU A 441 -11.47 -21.29 -0.15
C LEU A 441 -11.45 -21.74 -1.61
N SER A 442 -11.71 -23.03 -1.88
CA SER A 442 -11.80 -23.57 -3.24
C SER A 442 -12.90 -22.88 -4.04
N PRO A 443 -12.77 -22.81 -5.38
CA PRO A 443 -13.83 -22.33 -6.25
C PRO A 443 -15.15 -23.08 -6.03
N ASP A 444 -15.11 -24.36 -5.65
CA ASP A 444 -16.29 -25.20 -5.45
C ASP A 444 -17.21 -24.74 -4.28
N THR A 445 -16.70 -23.88 -3.38
CA THR A 445 -17.52 -23.22 -2.33
C THR A 445 -17.94 -21.79 -2.68
N LEU A 446 -17.44 -21.24 -3.79
CA LEU A 446 -18.04 -20.06 -4.40
C LEU A 446 -19.22 -20.54 -5.25
N GLU A 447 -20.42 -20.02 -4.98
CA GLU A 447 -21.52 -20.23 -5.91
C GLU A 447 -21.20 -19.57 -7.25
N LYS A 448 -21.26 -20.34 -8.34
CA LYS A 448 -21.26 -19.77 -9.69
C LYS A 448 -22.33 -18.68 -9.77
N ARG A 449 -21.93 -17.53 -10.33
CA ARG A 449 -22.86 -16.46 -10.70
C ARG A 449 -23.91 -17.06 -11.65
N ASN A 450 -25.15 -16.62 -11.55
CA ASN A 450 -26.26 -17.17 -12.33
C ASN A 450 -26.67 -16.20 -13.45
N PRO A 451 -25.98 -16.17 -14.60
CA PRO A 451 -26.32 -15.29 -15.72
C PRO A 451 -27.67 -15.63 -16.37
N ASP A 452 -28.24 -16.80 -16.05
CA ASP A 452 -29.50 -17.29 -16.60
C ASP A 452 -30.68 -17.09 -15.63
N TYR A 453 -30.45 -16.39 -14.50
CA TYR A 453 -31.53 -16.02 -13.57
C TYR A 453 -32.52 -15.04 -14.21
N ILE A 454 -33.80 -15.36 -14.08
CA ILE A 454 -34.92 -14.53 -14.56
C ILE A 454 -35.64 -13.95 -13.34
N SER A 455 -35.46 -12.66 -13.09
CA SER A 455 -36.21 -11.92 -12.09
C SER A 455 -37.70 -11.88 -12.45
N SER A 456 -38.58 -12.00 -11.45
CA SER A 456 -40.04 -11.99 -11.64
C SER A 456 -40.58 -10.65 -12.16
N GLY A 457 -39.81 -9.55 -12.02
CA GLY A 457 -40.09 -8.26 -12.68
C GLY A 457 -41.26 -7.45 -12.11
N GLU A 458 -42.17 -8.06 -11.34
CA GLU A 458 -43.37 -7.42 -10.74
C GLU A 458 -43.06 -6.45 -9.58
N VAL A 459 -41.80 -6.36 -9.16
CA VAL A 459 -41.32 -5.52 -8.04
C VAL A 459 -40.80 -4.15 -8.49
N GLY A 460 -40.64 -3.21 -7.56
CA GLY A 460 -40.10 -1.86 -7.83
C GLY A 460 -38.63 -1.87 -8.28
N ASP A 461 -38.12 -0.77 -8.84
CA ASP A 461 -36.73 -0.73 -9.37
C ASP A 461 -35.67 -0.98 -8.29
N SER A 462 -35.91 -0.54 -7.03
CA SER A 462 -35.04 -0.86 -5.88
C SER A 462 -35.00 -2.37 -5.62
N GLU A 463 -36.16 -2.97 -5.38
CA GLU A 463 -36.31 -4.40 -5.09
C GLU A 463 -35.80 -5.29 -6.23
N TRP A 464 -36.07 -4.90 -7.49
CA TRP A 464 -35.56 -5.58 -8.68
C TRP A 464 -34.04 -5.54 -8.76
N LEU A 465 -33.42 -4.40 -8.42
CA LEU A 465 -31.97 -4.23 -8.45
C LEU A 465 -31.29 -5.07 -7.36
N LEU A 466 -31.84 -5.09 -6.14
CA LEU A 466 -31.36 -5.93 -5.04
C LEU A 466 -31.51 -7.43 -5.38
N ASP A 467 -32.64 -7.80 -6.00
CA ASP A 467 -32.92 -9.16 -6.48
C ASP A 467 -31.87 -9.63 -7.51
N ILE A 468 -31.55 -8.84 -8.54
CA ILE A 468 -30.53 -9.25 -9.51
C ILE A 468 -29.11 -9.25 -8.92
N TYR A 469 -28.77 -8.36 -7.98
CA TYR A 469 -27.49 -8.46 -7.25
C TYR A 469 -27.37 -9.78 -6.49
N LYS A 470 -28.44 -10.15 -5.76
CA LYS A 470 -28.48 -11.37 -4.95
C LYS A 470 -28.50 -12.64 -5.80
N ASN A 471 -29.28 -12.66 -6.87
CA ASN A 471 -29.55 -13.89 -7.61
C ASN A 471 -28.64 -14.07 -8.85
N ILE A 472 -28.24 -13.00 -9.55
CA ILE A 472 -27.25 -13.10 -10.64
C ILE A 472 -25.83 -13.11 -10.07
N LEU A 473 -25.47 -12.09 -9.28
CA LEU A 473 -24.09 -11.89 -8.82
C LEU A 473 -23.78 -12.56 -7.46
N ARG A 474 -24.76 -13.19 -6.79
CA ARG A 474 -24.58 -13.80 -5.46
C ARG A 474 -24.02 -12.80 -4.43
N MET A 475 -24.46 -11.54 -4.53
CA MET A 475 -24.08 -10.45 -3.63
C MET A 475 -25.28 -10.02 -2.80
N ASP A 476 -25.22 -10.22 -1.49
CA ASP A 476 -26.21 -9.64 -0.56
C ASP A 476 -25.79 -8.18 -0.27
N ILE A 477 -26.58 -7.23 -0.77
CA ILE A 477 -26.37 -5.79 -0.62
C ILE A 477 -27.66 -5.10 -0.17
N ASP A 478 -27.56 -3.84 0.23
CA ASP A 478 -28.69 -2.99 0.62
C ASP A 478 -28.65 -1.63 -0.09
N GLU A 479 -29.63 -0.76 0.21
CA GLU A 479 -29.76 0.56 -0.41
C GLU A 479 -28.60 1.53 -0.08
N THR A 480 -27.71 1.17 0.86
CA THR A 480 -26.52 1.96 1.22
C THR A 480 -25.31 1.67 0.33
N ASP A 481 -25.35 0.60 -0.48
CA ASP A 481 -24.28 0.20 -1.40
C ASP A 481 -24.08 1.19 -2.57
N ASN A 482 -22.83 1.35 -3.03
CA ASN A 482 -22.49 2.27 -4.12
C ASN A 482 -22.90 1.75 -5.50
N GLY A 483 -22.85 0.44 -5.72
CA GLY A 483 -23.34 -0.21 -6.93
C GLY A 483 -24.85 -0.04 -7.05
N TYR A 484 -25.58 -0.32 -5.96
CA TYR A 484 -27.01 0.01 -5.87
C TYR A 484 -27.29 1.49 -6.20
N LYS A 485 -26.64 2.44 -5.49
CA LYS A 485 -26.83 3.88 -5.71
C LYS A 485 -26.49 4.33 -7.14
N TYR A 486 -25.45 3.74 -7.73
CA TYR A 486 -25.07 3.99 -9.11
C TYR A 486 -26.20 3.56 -10.06
N TRP A 487 -26.67 2.31 -9.98
CA TRP A 487 -27.71 1.82 -10.88
C TRP A 487 -29.06 2.49 -10.66
N MET A 488 -29.42 2.87 -9.42
CA MET A 488 -30.58 3.73 -9.15
C MET A 488 -30.46 5.12 -9.79
N ASN A 489 -29.27 5.71 -9.81
CA ASN A 489 -29.03 6.96 -10.54
C ASN A 489 -29.06 6.76 -12.07
N GLU A 490 -28.66 5.60 -12.58
CA GLU A 490 -28.78 5.28 -14.00
C GLU A 490 -30.25 5.08 -14.44
N PHE A 491 -31.11 4.53 -13.59
CA PHE A 491 -32.58 4.54 -13.79
C PHE A 491 -33.12 5.98 -13.87
N VAL A 492 -32.69 6.88 -12.98
CA VAL A 492 -33.07 8.31 -13.02
C VAL A 492 -32.60 8.99 -14.32
N LYS A 493 -31.48 8.56 -14.90
CA LYS A 493 -30.99 9.01 -16.23
C LYS A 493 -31.71 8.34 -17.41
N GLY A 494 -32.64 7.42 -17.16
CA GLY A 494 -33.48 6.79 -18.18
C GLY A 494 -32.93 5.49 -18.77
N LYS A 495 -31.88 4.86 -18.20
CA LYS A 495 -31.52 3.49 -18.58
C LYS A 495 -32.64 2.52 -18.20
N LYS A 496 -32.93 1.57 -19.09
CA LYS A 496 -34.00 0.59 -18.87
C LYS A 496 -33.46 -0.69 -18.24
N ARG A 497 -34.33 -1.41 -17.50
CA ARG A 497 -34.01 -2.72 -16.89
C ARG A 497 -33.25 -3.69 -17.83
N PRO A 498 -33.59 -3.86 -19.13
CA PRO A 498 -32.84 -4.76 -20.00
C PRO A 498 -31.37 -4.38 -20.22
N GLU A 499 -31.04 -3.08 -20.24
CA GLU A 499 -29.66 -2.60 -20.42
C GLU A 499 -28.82 -2.86 -19.17
N ILE A 500 -29.42 -2.65 -18.00
CA ILE A 500 -28.79 -2.93 -16.69
C ILE A 500 -28.64 -4.44 -16.52
N LEU A 501 -29.70 -5.22 -16.77
CA LEU A 501 -29.67 -6.68 -16.72
C LEU A 501 -28.56 -7.26 -17.62
N HIS A 502 -28.40 -6.72 -18.84
CA HIS A 502 -27.33 -7.14 -19.74
C HIS A 502 -25.94 -6.95 -19.11
N TYR A 503 -25.68 -5.82 -18.44
CA TYR A 503 -24.42 -5.62 -17.72
C TYR A 503 -24.20 -6.69 -16.65
N PHE A 504 -25.20 -6.98 -15.82
CA PHE A 504 -25.08 -7.99 -14.75
C PHE A 504 -24.83 -9.39 -15.31
N ILE A 505 -25.48 -9.75 -16.42
CA ILE A 505 -25.26 -11.03 -17.12
C ILE A 505 -23.83 -11.11 -17.67
N GLN A 506 -23.29 -10.04 -18.26
CA GLN A 506 -21.91 -10.04 -18.75
C GLN A 506 -20.88 -10.11 -17.60
N THR A 507 -21.11 -9.36 -16.52
CA THR A 507 -20.27 -9.41 -15.31
C THR A 507 -20.29 -10.81 -14.68
N ALA A 508 -21.46 -11.43 -14.56
CA ALA A 508 -21.60 -12.81 -14.08
C ALA A 508 -20.83 -13.82 -14.93
N LYS A 509 -20.92 -13.71 -16.26
CA LYS A 509 -20.17 -14.57 -17.19
C LYS A 509 -18.65 -14.36 -17.06
N LYS A 510 -18.19 -13.10 -16.98
CA LYS A 510 -16.78 -12.77 -16.80
C LYS A 510 -16.24 -13.30 -15.46
N GLU A 511 -16.94 -13.03 -14.37
CA GLU A 511 -16.55 -13.51 -13.03
C GLU A 511 -16.54 -15.04 -12.96
N ASN A 512 -17.49 -15.74 -13.59
CA ASN A 512 -17.46 -17.21 -13.66
C ASN A 512 -16.24 -17.74 -14.42
N VAL A 513 -15.82 -17.08 -15.49
CA VAL A 513 -14.59 -17.47 -16.22
C VAL A 513 -13.35 -17.17 -15.37
N GLU A 514 -13.29 -16.03 -14.67
CA GLU A 514 -12.11 -15.65 -13.87
C GLU A 514 -11.97 -16.45 -12.56
N LEU A 515 -13.08 -16.71 -11.85
CA LEU A 515 -13.08 -17.38 -10.54
C LEU A 515 -12.95 -18.90 -10.62
N PHE A 516 -13.37 -19.52 -11.73
CA PHE A 516 -13.37 -20.98 -11.91
C PHE A 516 -12.38 -21.43 -13.00
N LYS A 517 -11.43 -20.57 -13.39
CA LYS A 517 -10.35 -20.91 -14.33
C LYS A 517 -9.41 -21.96 -13.72
N LYS A 518 -9.44 -23.18 -14.25
CA LYS A 518 -8.52 -24.26 -13.84
C LYS A 518 -7.09 -23.91 -14.27
N SER A 519 -6.16 -23.85 -13.32
CA SER A 519 -4.72 -23.73 -13.62
C SER A 519 -4.20 -24.98 -14.35
N LEU A 520 -3.09 -24.85 -15.08
CA LEU A 520 -2.50 -25.96 -15.82
C LEU A 520 -2.22 -27.19 -14.91
N LYS A 521 -1.89 -26.99 -13.64
CA LYS A 521 -1.63 -28.06 -12.67
C LYS A 521 -2.91 -28.78 -12.21
N GLU A 522 -4.05 -28.10 -12.17
CA GLU A 522 -5.36 -28.72 -11.85
C GLU A 522 -5.94 -29.47 -13.07
N GLN A 523 -5.59 -29.04 -14.28
CA GLN A 523 -6.00 -29.73 -15.50
C GLN A 523 -5.28 -31.07 -15.74
N ILE A 524 -4.12 -31.32 -15.11
CA ILE A 524 -3.30 -32.53 -15.33
C ILE A 524 -3.21 -33.42 -14.08
N ASP A 525 -2.98 -34.72 -14.25
CA ASP A 525 -2.60 -35.63 -13.17
C ASP A 525 -1.11 -35.45 -12.79
N GLY A 526 -0.81 -34.33 -12.12
CA GLY A 526 0.54 -33.90 -11.77
C GLY A 526 1.36 -34.89 -10.94
N ALA A 527 0.70 -35.73 -10.13
CA ALA A 527 1.36 -36.76 -9.31
C ALA A 527 1.84 -38.00 -10.09
N ARG A 528 1.47 -38.14 -11.38
CA ARG A 528 1.90 -39.27 -12.23
C ARG A 528 3.38 -39.11 -12.62
N PRO A 529 4.20 -40.17 -12.53
CA PRO A 529 5.63 -40.11 -12.87
C PRO A 529 5.92 -40.23 -14.37
N ASN A 530 4.88 -40.41 -15.20
CA ASN A 530 5.02 -40.54 -16.64
C ASN A 530 5.40 -39.21 -17.29
N LYS A 531 6.13 -39.31 -18.40
CA LYS A 531 6.45 -38.17 -19.25
C LYS A 531 5.20 -37.65 -19.94
N ARG A 532 5.11 -36.34 -20.16
CA ARG A 532 3.91 -35.69 -20.70
C ARG A 532 4.22 -34.95 -22.00
N ILE A 533 3.32 -35.10 -22.96
CA ILE A 533 3.25 -34.28 -24.18
C ILE A 533 1.97 -33.44 -24.13
N ALA A 534 2.10 -32.12 -24.25
CA ALA A 534 0.97 -31.25 -24.54
C ALA A 534 0.76 -31.22 -26.06
N TYR A 535 -0.46 -31.48 -26.52
CA TYR A 535 -0.87 -31.28 -27.92
C TYR A 535 -2.00 -30.24 -27.94
N VAL A 536 -1.79 -29.12 -28.61
CA VAL A 536 -2.70 -27.97 -28.54
C VAL A 536 -3.36 -27.73 -29.91
N MET A 537 -4.69 -27.85 -29.95
CA MET A 537 -5.51 -27.54 -31.12
C MET A 537 -6.86 -26.97 -30.64
N PRO A 538 -6.98 -25.64 -30.46
CA PRO A 538 -8.15 -25.04 -29.82
C PRO A 538 -9.33 -24.79 -30.76
N GLU A 539 -9.04 -24.32 -31.96
CA GLU A 539 -10.03 -23.81 -32.92
C GLU A 539 -10.31 -24.82 -34.05
N HIS A 540 -11.46 -24.64 -34.71
CA HIS A 540 -11.97 -25.41 -35.85
C HIS A 540 -12.19 -26.91 -35.59
N GLU A 541 -13.45 -27.34 -35.70
CA GLU A 541 -13.87 -28.74 -35.46
C GLU A 541 -13.14 -29.70 -36.41
N GLU A 542 -12.89 -29.26 -37.65
CA GLU A 542 -12.16 -30.01 -38.66
C GLU A 542 -10.67 -30.20 -38.28
N ASP A 543 -9.99 -29.15 -37.79
CA ASP A 543 -8.57 -29.23 -37.41
C ASP A 543 -8.39 -30.09 -36.14
N VAL A 544 -9.32 -29.99 -35.18
CA VAL A 544 -9.37 -30.85 -33.98
C VAL A 544 -9.55 -32.33 -34.37
N PHE A 545 -10.51 -32.65 -35.24
CA PHE A 545 -10.74 -34.02 -35.68
C PHE A 545 -9.58 -34.58 -36.52
N MET A 546 -9.04 -33.80 -37.45
CA MET A 546 -7.90 -34.21 -38.28
C MET A 546 -6.61 -34.44 -37.46
N SER A 547 -6.49 -33.79 -36.30
CA SER A 547 -5.36 -33.98 -35.38
C SER A 547 -5.24 -35.42 -34.86
N LEU A 548 -6.32 -36.22 -34.85
CA LEU A 548 -6.29 -37.62 -34.40
C LEU A 548 -5.24 -38.47 -35.14
N GLY A 549 -5.05 -38.25 -36.45
CA GLY A 549 -4.02 -38.94 -37.24
C GLY A 549 -2.59 -38.55 -36.84
N VAL A 550 -2.40 -37.28 -36.44
CA VAL A 550 -1.11 -36.76 -35.95
C VAL A 550 -0.83 -37.27 -34.54
N VAL A 551 -1.82 -37.25 -33.65
CA VAL A 551 -1.74 -37.76 -32.26
C VAL A 551 -1.34 -39.24 -32.25
N ARG A 552 -1.97 -40.06 -33.09
CA ARG A 552 -1.61 -41.49 -33.22
C ARG A 552 -0.17 -41.70 -33.69
N SER A 553 0.28 -40.91 -34.66
CA SER A 553 1.66 -40.94 -35.14
C SER A 553 2.65 -40.48 -34.06
N LEU A 554 2.25 -39.48 -33.27
CA LEU A 554 3.02 -38.92 -32.16
C LEU A 554 3.17 -39.93 -31.00
N LYS A 555 2.09 -40.66 -30.67
CA LYS A 555 2.10 -41.74 -29.68
C LYS A 555 3.01 -42.89 -30.09
N GLN A 556 3.03 -43.26 -31.37
CA GLN A 556 3.96 -44.27 -31.91
C GLN A 556 5.44 -43.83 -31.81
N LEU A 557 5.72 -42.54 -32.01
CA LEU A 557 7.08 -41.98 -31.95
C LEU A 557 7.60 -41.83 -30.51
N TYR A 558 6.68 -41.57 -29.57
CA TYR A 558 6.93 -41.35 -28.14
C TYR A 558 6.04 -42.25 -27.25
N PRO A 559 6.21 -43.59 -27.31
CA PRO A 559 5.30 -44.53 -26.64
C PRO A 559 5.24 -44.35 -25.12
N ASP A 560 6.37 -43.97 -24.50
CA ASP A 560 6.51 -43.76 -23.05
C ASP A 560 5.92 -42.42 -22.54
N HIS A 561 5.28 -41.63 -23.42
CA HIS A 561 4.71 -40.32 -23.05
C HIS A 561 3.18 -40.38 -23.10
N ASP A 562 2.54 -39.76 -22.12
CA ASP A 562 1.11 -39.53 -22.08
C ASP A 562 0.77 -38.22 -22.81
N ILE A 563 -0.17 -38.29 -23.75
CA ILE A 563 -0.59 -37.13 -24.56
C ILE A 563 -1.80 -36.47 -23.90
N TYR A 564 -1.68 -35.17 -23.61
CA TYR A 564 -2.73 -34.32 -23.09
C TYR A 564 -3.17 -33.39 -24.22
N PHE A 565 -4.43 -33.50 -24.64
CA PHE A 565 -4.97 -32.75 -25.77
C PHE A 565 -5.73 -31.52 -25.26
N PHE A 566 -5.23 -30.33 -25.58
CA PHE A 566 -5.79 -29.05 -25.18
C PHE A 566 -6.68 -28.47 -26.30
N THR A 567 -7.98 -28.37 -26.01
CA THR A 567 -8.98 -27.74 -26.91
C THR A 567 -10.12 -27.12 -26.09
N PHE A 568 -11.07 -26.44 -26.73
CA PHE A 568 -12.27 -25.95 -26.04
C PHE A 568 -13.19 -27.12 -25.66
N GLU A 569 -13.82 -27.09 -24.47
CA GLU A 569 -14.69 -28.21 -23.98
C GLU A 569 -15.77 -28.63 -25.00
N LYS A 570 -16.30 -27.68 -25.79
CA LYS A 570 -17.27 -27.95 -26.87
C LYS A 570 -16.79 -28.92 -27.96
N HIS A 571 -15.47 -29.14 -28.09
CA HIS A 571 -14.88 -30.05 -29.09
C HIS A 571 -14.49 -31.42 -28.51
N PHE A 572 -14.64 -31.67 -27.21
CA PHE A 572 -14.19 -32.93 -26.59
C PHE A 572 -14.84 -34.18 -27.22
N GLN A 573 -16.11 -34.08 -27.62
CA GLN A 573 -16.86 -35.15 -28.31
C GLN A 573 -16.31 -35.53 -29.71
N LEU A 574 -15.31 -34.82 -30.22
CA LEU A 574 -14.64 -35.15 -31.49
C LEU A 574 -13.44 -36.07 -31.29
N ILE A 575 -12.95 -36.23 -30.05
CA ILE A 575 -11.64 -36.85 -29.74
C ILE A 575 -11.67 -37.76 -28.50
N ASP A 576 -12.80 -37.88 -27.81
CA ASP A 576 -12.95 -38.62 -26.55
C ASP A 576 -12.82 -40.15 -26.70
N GLU A 577 -13.14 -40.71 -27.88
CA GLU A 577 -12.91 -42.12 -28.22
C GLU A 577 -11.45 -42.45 -28.62
N CYS A 578 -10.52 -41.49 -28.58
CA CYS A 578 -9.12 -41.71 -29.00
C CYS A 578 -8.23 -42.33 -27.90
N GLU A 579 -7.97 -43.63 -27.98
CA GLU A 579 -7.08 -44.37 -27.05
C GLU A 579 -5.64 -43.81 -26.96
N ASP A 580 -5.16 -43.08 -27.98
CA ASP A 580 -3.83 -42.47 -27.99
C ASP A 580 -3.77 -41.17 -27.14
N ILE A 581 -4.91 -40.58 -26.77
CA ILE A 581 -5.04 -39.43 -25.87
C ILE A 581 -5.21 -39.94 -24.42
N HIS A 582 -4.30 -39.56 -23.53
CA HIS A 582 -4.43 -39.90 -22.10
C HIS A 582 -5.43 -38.99 -21.39
N LYS A 583 -5.48 -37.69 -21.73
CA LYS A 583 -6.40 -36.74 -21.11
C LYS A 583 -6.78 -35.59 -22.05
N MET A 584 -8.06 -35.24 -22.05
CA MET A 584 -8.55 -33.99 -22.64
C MET A 584 -8.45 -32.86 -21.62
N CYS A 585 -7.98 -31.70 -22.06
CA CYS A 585 -7.75 -30.52 -21.24
C CYS A 585 -8.37 -29.28 -21.90
N GLU A 586 -8.78 -28.33 -21.07
CA GLU A 586 -9.47 -27.11 -21.49
C GLU A 586 -8.46 -26.01 -21.85
N PHE A 587 -8.49 -25.58 -23.12
CA PHE A 587 -7.59 -24.54 -23.63
C PHE A 587 -7.88 -23.15 -23.07
N SER A 588 -6.82 -22.35 -22.87
CA SER A 588 -6.91 -20.90 -22.65
C SER A 588 -5.76 -20.14 -23.34
N ASP A 589 -5.96 -18.85 -23.64
CA ASP A 589 -5.04 -17.98 -24.42
C ASP A 589 -3.59 -17.85 -23.89
N GLU A 590 -3.30 -18.32 -22.67
CA GLU A 590 -1.93 -18.44 -22.17
C GLU A 590 -1.16 -19.62 -22.79
N MET A 591 -1.88 -20.61 -23.33
CA MET A 591 -1.35 -21.81 -23.99
C MET A 591 -0.86 -21.55 -25.43
N ASP A 592 -0.92 -20.31 -25.89
CA ASP A 592 -0.26 -19.81 -27.11
C ASP A 592 1.29 -19.80 -27.01
N ASP A 593 1.86 -20.05 -25.83
CA ASP A 593 3.30 -20.10 -25.59
C ASP A 593 3.73 -21.53 -25.18
N CYS A 594 4.64 -22.16 -25.93
CA CYS A 594 5.16 -23.49 -25.56
C CYS A 594 5.89 -23.48 -24.21
N PHE A 595 6.49 -22.35 -23.81
CA PHE A 595 7.13 -22.19 -22.52
C PHE A 595 6.13 -22.20 -21.35
N TYR A 596 4.83 -22.01 -21.59
CA TYR A 596 3.78 -22.20 -20.57
C TYR A 596 3.69 -23.66 -20.09
N PHE A 597 4.06 -24.61 -20.96
CA PHE A 597 4.04 -26.05 -20.67
C PHE A 597 5.43 -26.57 -20.27
N GLU A 598 6.47 -26.20 -21.02
CA GLU A 598 7.85 -26.71 -20.88
C GLU A 598 8.69 -25.94 -19.85
N GLY A 599 8.24 -24.76 -19.40
CA GLY A 599 8.99 -23.89 -18.47
C GLY A 599 10.00 -23.00 -19.19
N LYS A 600 10.72 -22.14 -18.44
CA LYS A 600 11.64 -21.15 -19.02
C LYS A 600 12.77 -20.75 -18.08
N ALA A 601 14.01 -20.82 -18.58
CA ALA A 601 15.21 -20.55 -17.81
C ALA A 601 15.28 -21.41 -16.53
N ASP A 602 15.13 -20.81 -15.35
CA ASP A 602 15.19 -21.50 -14.06
C ASP A 602 13.80 -22.02 -13.59
N GLU A 603 12.72 -21.75 -14.34
CA GLU A 603 11.38 -22.28 -14.07
C GLU A 603 11.18 -23.63 -14.78
N GLU A 604 11.05 -24.73 -14.02
CA GLU A 604 10.70 -26.05 -14.55
C GLU A 604 9.23 -26.11 -15.01
N GLY A 605 9.01 -26.60 -16.22
CA GLY A 605 7.67 -26.90 -16.74
C GLY A 605 7.05 -28.17 -16.17
N VAL A 606 5.79 -28.42 -16.53
CA VAL A 606 5.05 -29.64 -16.14
C VAL A 606 4.92 -30.66 -17.28
N PHE A 607 5.39 -30.30 -18.47
CA PHE A 607 5.47 -31.14 -19.68
C PHE A 607 6.90 -31.29 -20.18
N ASP A 608 7.24 -32.47 -20.71
CA ASP A 608 8.53 -32.73 -21.36
C ASP A 608 8.61 -32.08 -22.76
N MET A 609 7.46 -31.96 -23.43
CA MET A 609 7.31 -31.41 -24.79
C MET A 609 5.91 -30.81 -25.01
N ALA A 610 5.83 -29.74 -25.79
CA ALA A 610 4.59 -29.14 -26.26
C ALA A 610 4.56 -29.04 -27.80
N PHE A 611 3.45 -29.49 -28.39
CA PHE A 611 3.14 -29.44 -29.82
C PHE A 611 1.95 -28.48 -30.01
N LEU A 612 2.18 -27.35 -30.68
CA LEU A 612 1.16 -26.33 -30.93
C LEU A 612 0.92 -26.19 -32.46
N PRO A 613 0.48 -27.24 -33.19
CA PRO A 613 0.34 -27.21 -34.65
C PRO A 613 -0.64 -26.13 -35.15
N TRP A 614 -1.59 -25.70 -34.30
CA TRP A 614 -2.47 -24.58 -34.63
C TRP A 614 -1.72 -23.25 -34.84
N LEU A 615 -0.55 -23.06 -34.23
CA LEU A 615 0.31 -21.88 -34.46
C LEU A 615 1.17 -22.02 -35.74
N GLU A 616 1.54 -23.24 -36.12
CA GLU A 616 2.37 -23.52 -37.32
C GLU A 616 1.67 -23.10 -38.60
N THR A 617 0.34 -23.28 -38.65
CA THR A 617 -0.47 -22.89 -39.80
C THR A 617 -0.59 -21.36 -39.98
N LYS A 618 -0.40 -20.58 -38.89
CA LYS A 618 -0.94 -19.22 -38.80
C LYS A 618 0.04 -18.13 -38.34
N ARG A 619 1.06 -18.36 -37.48
CA ARG A 619 1.64 -17.23 -36.69
C ARG A 619 3.12 -17.17 -36.22
N ALA A 620 3.79 -18.23 -35.76
CA ALA A 620 4.98 -18.06 -34.87
C ALA A 620 6.15 -19.07 -35.10
N LEU A 621 7.28 -18.85 -34.43
CA LEU A 621 8.52 -19.64 -34.55
C LEU A 621 8.62 -20.66 -33.40
N ASN A 622 8.49 -21.96 -33.70
CA ASN A 622 8.21 -23.00 -32.69
C ASN A 622 9.10 -24.26 -32.76
N TYR A 623 10.10 -24.31 -33.64
CA TYR A 623 10.96 -25.49 -33.88
C TYR A 623 12.27 -25.52 -33.06
N THR A 624 12.30 -24.89 -31.88
CA THR A 624 13.53 -24.66 -31.09
C THR A 624 13.78 -25.68 -29.97
N ARG A 625 13.52 -26.97 -30.21
CA ARG A 625 13.57 -28.04 -29.18
C ARG A 625 14.97 -28.61 -28.91
N HIS A 626 15.99 -27.76 -29.02
CA HIS A 626 17.40 -28.09 -28.69
C HIS A 626 17.94 -29.41 -29.30
N GLY A 627 17.44 -29.83 -30.47
CA GLY A 627 17.87 -31.06 -31.14
C GLY A 627 17.36 -32.37 -30.52
N ARG A 628 16.29 -32.33 -29.70
CA ARG A 628 15.68 -33.52 -29.09
C ARG A 628 14.63 -34.22 -29.95
N ASP A 629 14.20 -33.60 -31.05
CA ASP A 629 13.19 -34.17 -31.95
C ASP A 629 13.67 -35.47 -32.60
N ARG A 630 12.82 -36.51 -32.54
CA ARG A 630 12.99 -37.70 -33.37
C ARG A 630 12.45 -37.42 -34.77
N VAL A 631 13.33 -37.31 -35.76
CA VAL A 631 12.92 -37.24 -37.16
C VAL A 631 12.52 -38.66 -37.62
N GLN A 632 11.28 -38.82 -38.09
CA GLN A 632 10.76 -40.13 -38.54
C GLN A 632 11.52 -40.68 -39.76
N PHE A 633 12.08 -39.79 -40.58
CA PHE A 633 12.90 -40.12 -41.73
C PHE A 633 14.39 -39.95 -41.36
N GLY A 634 15.16 -41.03 -41.51
CA GLY A 634 16.62 -40.94 -41.40
C GLY A 634 17.16 -40.07 -42.54
N LEU A 635 17.74 -38.92 -42.20
CA LEU A 635 18.50 -38.10 -43.15
C LEU A 635 19.86 -38.77 -43.41
N THR A 636 19.89 -39.64 -44.41
CA THR A 636 21.11 -40.20 -45.03
C THR A 636 21.60 -39.29 -46.15
#